data_AF-A0A2U1NAP3-F1
#
_entry.id   AF-A0A2U1NAP3-F1
#
_cell.length_a   1.000
_cell.length_b   1.000
_cell.length_c   1.000
_cell.angle_alpha   90.00
_cell.angle_beta   90.00
_cell.angle_gamma   90.00
#
_symmetry.space_group_name_H-M   'P 1'
#
loop_
_entity.id
_entity.type
_entity.pdbx_description
1 polymer ?
#
loop_
_entity_poly.entity_id
_entity_poly.type
_entity_poly.pdbx_seq_one_letter_code
_entity_poly.pdbx_strand_id
1 'polypeptide(L)'
;MDMNISHETNIKEHQTNQDSSNIGQPHESLYLVLSYLPLFELLTMAQVCTSFNDTLNNDILPWLNIVVDEKGRKSRLSDEILMNIASRAMGRLKTLVLVNCVKITDDGLQNVIANNRGINKLHVPQCLSLTAEGIIRAVTTLNQHTVVLKTLKINGIFNITKEHLQTLHSLLKSDDRSSIDVEICPKCDEVRMVYDCPLETCERKRTKGSCRGCTFCVLRCEECRKCVGFDDEESEAACEDTLCEECWIQLPKCSYCNKPYCNRHAYRQCVLPGSSGFVCEACCSKID
;
A
#
# COMPACT_ATOMS: atom_id res chain seq x y z
N MET A 1 92.76 -11.73 -0.87
CA MET A 1 91.35 -12.15 -1.01
C MET A 1 90.52 -11.02 -0.44
N ASP A 2 90.18 -10.08 -1.31
CA ASP A 2 89.27 -8.98 -0.99
C ASP A 2 87.84 -9.54 -0.90
N MET A 3 87.12 -9.19 0.16
CA MET A 3 85.65 -9.15 0.11
C MET A 3 85.15 -7.92 0.86
N ASN A 4 84.56 -7.04 0.07
CA ASN A 4 83.91 -5.81 0.45
C ASN A 4 82.69 -6.03 1.34
N ILE A 5 82.49 -5.03 2.20
CA ILE A 5 81.27 -4.73 2.93
C ILE A 5 80.19 -4.26 1.94
N SER A 6 78.97 -4.77 2.08
CA SER A 6 77.77 -4.05 1.67
C SER A 6 76.66 -4.30 2.68
N HIS A 7 76.21 -3.18 3.25
CA HIS A 7 75.06 -3.02 4.14
C HIS A 7 73.79 -3.61 3.54
N GLU A 8 73.03 -4.37 4.34
CA GLU A 8 71.59 -4.48 4.17
C GLU A 8 70.90 -4.04 5.46
N THR A 9 70.17 -2.94 5.31
CA THR A 9 69.32 -2.29 6.28
C THR A 9 68.12 -3.18 6.65
N ASN A 10 67.98 -3.43 7.94
CA ASN A 10 66.86 -4.10 8.57
C ASN A 10 65.60 -3.22 8.48
N ILE A 11 64.84 -3.36 7.39
CA ILE A 11 63.47 -2.83 7.29
C ILE A 11 62.57 -3.87 7.95
N LYS A 12 62.19 -3.59 9.19
CA LYS A 12 61.10 -4.30 9.86
C LYS A 12 59.83 -4.08 9.04
N GLU A 13 59.35 -5.14 8.38
CA GLU A 13 58.00 -5.19 7.84
C GLU A 13 57.02 -4.88 8.98
N HIS A 14 56.38 -3.72 8.87
CA HIS A 14 55.24 -3.39 9.70
C HIS A 14 54.11 -4.31 9.22
N GLN A 15 53.90 -5.41 9.95
CA GLN A 15 52.69 -6.22 9.82
C GLN A 15 51.50 -5.32 10.19
N THR A 16 50.94 -4.65 9.19
CA THR A 16 49.54 -4.23 9.24
C THR A 16 48.71 -5.51 9.22
N ASN A 17 48.37 -6.00 10.42
CA ASN A 17 47.17 -6.80 10.62
C ASN A 17 45.97 -5.95 10.17
N GLN A 18 45.68 -5.97 8.88
CA GLN A 18 44.39 -5.56 8.35
C GLN A 18 43.54 -6.81 8.25
N ASP A 19 42.52 -6.87 9.10
CA ASP A 19 41.42 -7.83 9.07
C ASP A 19 41.01 -8.12 7.62
N SER A 20 41.42 -9.29 7.13
CA SER A 20 41.14 -9.75 5.78
C SER A 20 39.75 -10.37 5.65
N SER A 21 38.88 -10.16 6.65
CA SER A 21 37.58 -10.82 6.79
C SER A 21 36.40 -10.01 6.24
N ASN A 22 36.59 -8.75 5.81
CA ASN A 22 35.49 -7.84 5.45
C ASN A 22 35.56 -7.22 4.05
N ILE A 23 36.44 -7.69 3.16
CA ILE A 23 36.52 -7.14 1.79
C ILE A 23 35.27 -7.54 1.01
N GLY A 24 34.34 -6.59 0.84
CA GLY A 24 33.14 -6.73 0.01
C GLY A 24 31.84 -7.01 0.77
N GLN A 25 31.86 -7.08 2.11
CA GLN A 25 30.62 -7.14 2.89
C GLN A 25 30.02 -5.73 3.05
N PRO A 26 28.69 -5.58 2.91
CA PRO A 26 28.04 -4.31 3.13
C PRO A 26 28.14 -3.91 4.60
N HIS A 27 28.34 -2.61 4.88
CA HIS A 27 28.45 -2.10 6.25
C HIS A 27 27.16 -2.38 7.05
N GLU A 28 27.28 -2.67 8.35
CA GLU A 28 26.15 -3.02 9.24
C GLU A 28 25.01 -1.98 9.23
N SER A 29 25.35 -0.70 9.05
CA SER A 29 24.35 0.37 8.94
C SER A 29 23.39 0.18 7.76
N LEU A 30 23.81 -0.51 6.69
CA LEU A 30 22.99 -0.76 5.52
C LEU A 30 21.83 -1.73 5.83
N TYR A 31 22.01 -2.65 6.78
CA TYR A 31 20.97 -3.57 7.26
C TYR A 31 19.82 -2.81 7.90
N LEU A 32 20.14 -1.76 8.65
CA LEU A 32 19.14 -0.87 9.25
C LEU A 32 18.33 -0.16 8.15
N VAL A 33 19.01 0.35 7.12
CA VAL A 33 18.36 1.05 5.99
C VAL A 33 17.44 0.12 5.19
N LEU A 34 17.83 -1.13 4.99
CA LEU A 34 17.07 -2.11 4.21
C LEU A 34 15.65 -2.31 4.73
N SER A 35 15.46 -2.26 6.05
CA SER A 35 14.15 -2.38 6.69
C SER A 35 13.18 -1.23 6.37
N TYR A 36 13.70 -0.10 5.85
CA TYR A 36 12.91 1.09 5.48
C TYR A 36 12.71 1.24 3.98
N LEU A 37 13.35 0.41 3.15
CA LEU A 37 13.16 0.47 1.70
C LEU A 37 11.79 -0.10 1.32
N PRO A 38 11.07 0.50 0.37
CA PRO A 38 9.87 -0.14 -0.18
C PRO A 38 10.24 -1.44 -0.92
N LEU A 39 9.26 -2.33 -1.04
CA LEU A 39 9.50 -3.72 -1.46
C LEU A 39 10.24 -3.83 -2.79
N PHE A 40 9.88 -3.02 -3.80
CA PHE A 40 10.47 -3.15 -5.12
C PHE A 40 11.89 -2.59 -5.20
N GLU A 41 12.21 -1.58 -4.39
CA GLU A 41 13.54 -1.04 -4.20
C GLU A 41 14.41 -2.09 -3.50
N LEU A 42 13.89 -2.73 -2.44
CA LEU A 42 14.55 -3.84 -1.75
C LEU A 42 14.87 -5.00 -2.71
N LEU A 43 13.91 -5.40 -3.55
CA LEU A 43 14.10 -6.46 -4.56
C LEU A 43 15.08 -6.06 -5.66
N THR A 44 15.13 -4.77 -6.01
CA THR A 44 16.11 -4.26 -6.99
C THR A 44 17.51 -4.29 -6.39
N MET A 45 17.65 -3.90 -5.13
CA MET A 45 18.93 -3.96 -4.41
C MET A 45 19.43 -5.41 -4.29
N ALA A 46 18.54 -6.38 -4.07
CA ALA A 46 18.88 -7.81 -4.05
C ALA A 46 19.46 -8.33 -5.38
N GLN A 47 19.28 -7.61 -6.50
CA GLN A 47 19.80 -7.99 -7.81
C GLN A 47 21.17 -7.35 -8.12
N VAL A 48 21.69 -6.47 -7.24
CA VAL A 48 22.92 -5.71 -7.52
C VAL A 48 24.18 -6.58 -7.38
N CYS A 49 24.28 -7.37 -6.31
CA CYS A 49 25.40 -8.31 -6.13
C CYS A 49 24.99 -9.50 -5.25
N THR A 50 25.76 -10.58 -5.35
CA THR A 50 25.53 -11.82 -4.57
C THR A 50 25.62 -11.58 -3.08
N SER A 51 26.63 -10.85 -2.61
CA SER A 51 26.80 -10.54 -1.17
C SER A 51 25.56 -9.83 -0.58
N PHE A 52 24.94 -8.93 -1.34
CA PHE A 52 23.75 -8.22 -0.91
C PHE A 52 22.51 -9.10 -0.91
N ASN A 53 22.36 -9.93 -1.94
CA ASN A 53 21.29 -10.92 -2.00
C ASN A 53 21.39 -11.92 -0.84
N ASP A 54 22.59 -12.45 -0.57
CA ASP A 54 22.84 -13.40 0.52
C ASP A 54 22.56 -12.77 1.88
N THR A 55 22.98 -11.52 2.07
CA THR A 55 22.65 -10.70 3.25
C THR A 55 21.14 -10.61 3.46
N LEU A 56 20.38 -10.27 2.42
CA LEU A 56 18.92 -10.16 2.49
C LEU A 56 18.20 -11.48 2.68
N ASN A 57 18.77 -12.59 2.19
CA ASN A 57 18.19 -13.92 2.38
C ASN A 57 18.43 -14.44 3.81
N ASN A 58 19.51 -14.00 4.46
CA ASN A 58 19.83 -14.35 5.85
C ASN A 58 19.11 -13.47 6.88
N ASP A 59 18.70 -12.26 6.51
CA ASP A 59 17.91 -11.37 7.37
C ASP A 59 16.40 -11.52 7.14
N ILE A 60 15.68 -11.88 8.19
CA ILE A 60 14.23 -12.05 8.16
C ILE A 60 13.47 -10.74 8.36
N LEU A 61 14.08 -9.73 8.99
CA LEU A 61 13.38 -8.52 9.44
C LEU A 61 12.70 -7.76 8.30
N PRO A 62 13.31 -7.57 7.12
CA PRO A 62 12.66 -6.88 6.00
C PRO A 62 11.41 -7.61 5.48
N TRP A 63 11.35 -8.94 5.66
CA TRP A 63 10.28 -9.78 5.12
C TRP A 63 9.12 -9.98 6.10
N LEU A 64 9.20 -9.45 7.32
CA LEU A 64 8.09 -9.53 8.29
C LEU A 64 6.87 -8.71 7.86
N ASN A 65 7.07 -7.72 6.98
CA ASN A 65 6.02 -6.84 6.47
C ASN A 65 6.16 -6.67 4.95
N ILE A 66 5.31 -7.37 4.20
CA ILE A 66 5.25 -7.22 2.75
C ILE A 66 4.17 -6.19 2.43
N VAL A 67 4.58 -5.07 1.84
CA VAL A 67 3.68 -3.97 1.47
C VAL A 67 3.86 -3.61 0.00
N VAL A 68 2.78 -3.75 -0.76
CA VAL A 68 2.63 -3.29 -2.14
C VAL A 68 1.46 -2.31 -2.15
N ASP A 69 1.78 -1.02 -2.11
CA ASP A 69 0.80 0.07 -2.05
C ASP A 69 0.42 0.61 -3.45
N GLU A 70 -0.36 1.70 -3.50
CA GLU A 70 -0.79 2.33 -4.76
C GLU A 70 0.38 2.78 -5.65
N LYS A 71 1.55 3.09 -5.06
CA LYS A 71 2.77 3.54 -5.76
C LYS A 71 3.62 2.37 -6.25
N GLY A 72 3.39 1.17 -5.71
CA GLY A 72 4.11 -0.04 -6.06
C GLY A 72 3.87 -0.53 -7.50
N ARG A 73 4.83 -1.30 -8.04
CA ARG A 73 4.78 -1.91 -9.37
C ARG A 73 3.89 -3.17 -9.40
N LYS A 74 2.61 -3.04 -9.03
CA LYS A 74 1.63 -4.14 -8.88
C LYS A 74 1.46 -5.04 -10.11
N SER A 75 1.66 -4.53 -11.32
CA SER A 75 1.59 -5.32 -12.57
C SER A 75 2.68 -6.39 -12.68
N ARG A 76 3.76 -6.26 -11.92
CA ARG A 76 4.87 -7.22 -11.84
C ARG A 76 4.64 -8.31 -10.80
N LEU A 77 3.62 -8.19 -9.95
CA LEU A 77 3.36 -9.19 -8.92
C LEU A 77 2.43 -10.27 -9.46
N SER A 78 2.80 -11.54 -9.30
CA SER A 78 2.00 -12.73 -9.57
C SER A 78 2.03 -13.63 -8.33
N ASP A 79 1.18 -14.67 -8.30
CA ASP A 79 1.17 -15.64 -7.21
C ASP A 79 2.56 -16.25 -6.94
N GLU A 80 3.26 -16.65 -7.99
CA GLU A 80 4.62 -17.22 -7.90
C GLU A 80 5.62 -16.25 -7.28
N ILE A 81 5.62 -14.99 -7.75
CA ILE A 81 6.54 -13.96 -7.25
C ILE A 81 6.21 -13.63 -5.79
N LEU A 82 4.93 -13.49 -5.46
CA LEU A 82 4.49 -13.25 -4.09
C LEU A 82 4.90 -14.39 -3.16
N MET A 83 4.76 -15.64 -3.61
CA MET A 83 5.20 -16.82 -2.86
C MET A 83 6.70 -16.84 -2.62
N ASN A 84 7.51 -16.55 -3.65
CA ASN A 84 8.96 -16.46 -3.53
C ASN A 84 9.35 -15.42 -2.46
N ILE A 85 8.77 -14.22 -2.53
CA ILE A 85 9.04 -13.16 -1.55
C ILE A 85 8.59 -13.58 -0.15
N ALA A 86 7.36 -14.10 0.00
CA ALA A 86 6.81 -14.50 1.29
C ALA A 86 7.57 -15.67 1.94
N SER A 87 8.19 -16.55 1.15
CA SER A 87 9.02 -17.64 1.66
C SER A 87 10.23 -17.16 2.47
N ARG A 88 10.76 -15.97 2.14
CA ARG A 88 11.89 -15.34 2.86
C ARG A 88 11.54 -14.96 4.30
N ALA A 89 10.25 -14.81 4.60
CA ALA A 89 9.77 -14.58 5.94
C ALA A 89 9.78 -15.84 6.82
N MET A 90 10.13 -17.01 6.29
CA MET A 90 10.24 -18.29 7.03
C MET A 90 9.05 -18.56 7.97
N GLY A 91 7.84 -18.29 7.50
CA GLY A 91 6.61 -18.48 8.25
C GLY A 91 6.30 -17.42 9.32
N ARG A 92 7.12 -16.37 9.42
CA ARG A 92 7.00 -15.28 10.40
C ARG A 92 6.41 -13.99 9.83
N LEU A 93 5.89 -13.98 8.59
CA LEU A 93 5.22 -12.82 8.02
C LEU A 93 4.08 -12.37 8.93
N LYS A 94 4.06 -11.08 9.30
CA LYS A 94 3.05 -10.48 10.19
C LYS A 94 2.06 -9.60 9.45
N THR A 95 2.55 -8.88 8.44
CA THR A 95 1.78 -7.92 7.65
C THR A 95 1.86 -8.28 6.18
N LEU A 96 0.71 -8.43 5.54
CA LEU A 96 0.57 -8.54 4.10
C LEU A 96 -0.39 -7.45 3.62
N VAL A 97 0.13 -6.49 2.85
CA VAL A 97 -0.65 -5.42 2.22
C VAL A 97 -0.44 -5.49 0.73
N LEU A 98 -1.51 -5.77 -0.02
CA LEU A 98 -1.54 -5.88 -1.47
C LEU A 98 -2.65 -4.97 -2.00
N VAL A 99 -2.32 -3.79 -2.48
CA VAL A 99 -3.31 -2.84 -3.01
C VAL A 99 -3.38 -2.99 -4.52
N ASN A 100 -4.57 -3.30 -5.03
CA ASN A 100 -4.84 -3.36 -6.47
C ASN A 100 -3.90 -4.34 -7.22
N CYS A 101 -3.57 -5.47 -6.57
CA CYS A 101 -2.76 -6.53 -7.16
C CYS A 101 -3.65 -7.51 -7.93
N VAL A 102 -4.11 -7.10 -9.11
CA VAL A 102 -5.10 -7.83 -9.94
C VAL A 102 -4.66 -9.19 -10.46
N LYS A 103 -3.38 -9.55 -10.35
CA LYS A 103 -2.85 -10.86 -10.75
C LYS A 103 -2.76 -11.86 -9.60
N ILE A 104 -3.10 -11.44 -8.39
CA ILE A 104 -3.10 -12.31 -7.21
C ILE A 104 -4.44 -13.00 -7.10
N THR A 105 -4.42 -14.33 -7.06
CA THR A 105 -5.61 -15.17 -6.98
C THR A 105 -5.85 -15.69 -5.57
N ASP A 106 -7.02 -16.29 -5.36
CA ASP A 106 -7.35 -16.95 -4.10
C ASP A 106 -6.33 -18.04 -3.73
N ASP A 107 -5.81 -18.77 -4.72
CA ASP A 107 -4.83 -19.83 -4.49
C ASP A 107 -3.46 -19.24 -4.13
N GLY A 108 -3.04 -18.18 -4.81
CA GLY A 108 -1.84 -17.44 -4.45
C GLY A 108 -1.87 -16.93 -3.01
N LEU A 109 -2.96 -16.25 -2.65
CA LEU A 109 -3.16 -15.75 -1.28
C LEU A 109 -3.18 -16.90 -0.26
N GLN A 110 -3.91 -17.98 -0.55
CA GLN A 110 -4.01 -19.14 0.33
C GLN A 110 -2.65 -19.82 0.54
N ASN A 111 -1.83 -19.93 -0.50
CA ASN A 111 -0.50 -20.52 -0.41
C ASN A 111 0.43 -19.68 0.48
N VAL A 112 0.36 -18.35 0.40
CA VAL A 112 1.13 -17.45 1.27
C VAL A 112 0.74 -17.67 2.73
N ILE A 113 -0.57 -17.68 2.99
CA ILE A 113 -1.14 -17.83 4.33
C ILE A 113 -0.86 -19.21 4.92
N ALA A 114 -0.96 -20.28 4.12
CA ALA A 114 -0.70 -21.64 4.58
C ALA A 114 0.72 -21.81 5.16
N ASN A 115 1.69 -21.07 4.59
CA ASN A 115 3.08 -21.03 5.02
C ASN A 115 3.37 -19.96 6.09
N ASN A 116 2.50 -18.95 6.25
CA ASN A 116 2.68 -17.84 7.17
C ASN A 116 1.44 -17.62 8.04
N ARG A 117 1.26 -18.47 9.06
CA ARG A 117 0.06 -18.47 9.90
C ARG A 117 0.07 -17.39 10.99
N GLY A 118 1.16 -16.61 11.08
CA GLY A 118 1.33 -15.51 12.04
C GLY A 118 0.87 -14.13 11.53
N ILE A 119 0.22 -14.07 10.36
CA ILE A 119 -0.26 -12.81 9.80
C ILE A 119 -1.39 -12.27 10.68
N ASN A 120 -1.21 -11.06 11.21
CA ASN A 120 -2.21 -10.35 11.99
C ASN A 120 -2.76 -9.10 11.28
N LYS A 121 -2.18 -8.73 10.14
CA LYS A 121 -2.63 -7.64 9.28
C LYS A 121 -2.68 -8.11 7.83
N LEU A 122 -3.88 -8.26 7.30
CA LEU A 122 -4.14 -8.68 5.91
C LEU A 122 -4.97 -7.61 5.20
N HIS A 123 -4.33 -6.83 4.34
CA HIS A 123 -5.01 -5.80 3.54
C HIS A 123 -4.87 -6.17 2.07
N VAL A 124 -5.98 -6.45 1.40
CA VAL A 124 -6.02 -6.83 -0.02
C VAL A 124 -7.04 -5.98 -0.82
N PRO A 125 -7.11 -4.65 -0.60
CA PRO A 125 -8.13 -3.84 -1.24
C PRO A 125 -7.92 -3.79 -2.75
N GLN A 126 -9.02 -3.80 -3.50
CA GLN A 126 -9.04 -3.75 -4.97
C GLN A 126 -8.28 -4.89 -5.66
N CYS A 127 -7.99 -6.01 -4.96
CA CYS A 127 -7.47 -7.21 -5.60
C CYS A 127 -8.61 -7.95 -6.30
N LEU A 128 -8.87 -7.57 -7.55
CA LEU A 128 -10.09 -7.95 -8.28
C LEU A 128 -10.19 -9.44 -8.62
N SER A 129 -9.07 -10.17 -8.57
CA SER A 129 -9.02 -11.63 -8.76
C SER A 129 -9.20 -12.42 -7.46
N LEU A 130 -9.38 -11.74 -6.33
CA LEU A 130 -9.80 -12.39 -5.09
C LEU A 130 -11.32 -12.44 -5.01
N THR A 131 -11.83 -13.53 -4.43
CA THR A 131 -13.26 -13.73 -4.19
C THR A 131 -13.56 -13.66 -2.69
N ALA A 132 -14.84 -13.46 -2.35
CA ALA A 132 -15.26 -13.48 -0.95
C ALA A 132 -14.96 -14.84 -0.29
N GLU A 133 -15.14 -15.93 -1.02
CA GLU A 133 -14.85 -17.30 -0.63
C GLU A 133 -13.36 -17.51 -0.39
N GLY A 134 -12.51 -16.96 -1.26
CA GLY A 134 -11.06 -16.92 -1.08
C GLY A 134 -10.62 -16.22 0.19
N ILE A 135 -11.20 -15.04 0.47
CA ILE A 135 -10.93 -14.31 1.72
C ILE A 135 -11.41 -15.11 2.93
N ILE A 136 -12.61 -15.69 2.90
CA ILE A 136 -13.14 -16.49 4.01
C ILE A 136 -12.21 -17.69 4.30
N ARG A 137 -11.76 -18.41 3.27
CA ARG A 137 -10.79 -19.50 3.42
C ARG A 137 -9.47 -19.05 4.02
N ALA A 138 -8.93 -17.93 3.53
CA ALA A 138 -7.72 -17.30 4.04
C ALA A 138 -7.84 -16.97 5.53
N VAL A 139 -8.89 -16.26 5.93
CA VAL A 139 -9.15 -15.87 7.33
C VAL A 139 -9.40 -17.10 8.21
N THR A 140 -10.15 -18.09 7.71
CA THR A 140 -10.36 -19.36 8.42
C THR A 140 -9.05 -20.06 8.72
N THR A 141 -8.12 -20.07 7.77
CA THR A 141 -6.79 -20.68 7.94
C THR A 141 -5.96 -19.94 9.00
N LEU A 142 -6.01 -18.61 9.02
CA LEU A 142 -5.29 -17.80 10.02
C LEU A 142 -5.84 -18.01 11.43
N ASN A 143 -7.15 -18.15 11.57
CA ASN A 143 -7.81 -18.32 12.87
C ASN A 143 -7.64 -19.71 13.50
N GLN A 144 -7.08 -20.69 12.78
CA GLN A 144 -6.74 -22.01 13.35
C GLN A 144 -5.53 -21.96 14.30
N HIS A 145 -4.81 -20.84 14.35
CA HIS A 145 -3.57 -20.69 15.09
C HIS A 145 -3.69 -19.67 16.22
N THR A 146 -2.66 -19.60 17.07
CA THR A 146 -2.64 -18.76 18.28
C THR A 146 -2.62 -17.26 18.00
N VAL A 147 -2.33 -16.84 16.76
CA VAL A 147 -2.25 -15.44 16.36
C VAL A 147 -3.58 -15.04 15.72
N VAL A 148 -4.24 -14.05 16.33
CA VAL A 148 -5.52 -13.55 15.81
C VAL A 148 -5.27 -12.47 14.75
N LEU A 149 -6.04 -12.53 13.67
CA LEU A 149 -6.07 -11.49 12.63
C LEU A 149 -6.71 -10.22 13.19
N LYS A 150 -5.91 -9.17 13.41
CA LYS A 150 -6.35 -7.90 14.01
C LYS A 150 -6.97 -6.96 13.00
N THR A 151 -6.47 -6.92 11.77
CA THR A 151 -7.01 -5.99 10.78
C THR A 151 -7.13 -6.66 9.42
N LEU A 152 -8.34 -6.65 8.88
CA LEU A 152 -8.68 -7.11 7.55
C LEU A 152 -9.12 -5.90 6.72
N LYS A 153 -8.52 -5.69 5.53
CA LYS A 153 -9.02 -4.70 4.58
C LYS A 153 -9.32 -5.34 3.25
N ILE A 154 -10.56 -5.27 2.81
CA ILE A 154 -11.07 -5.95 1.61
C ILE A 154 -11.91 -5.03 0.73
N ASN A 155 -11.85 -3.72 0.96
CA ASN A 155 -12.61 -2.77 0.16
C ASN A 155 -12.28 -2.90 -1.34
N GLY A 156 -13.31 -2.89 -2.19
CA GLY A 156 -13.14 -2.99 -3.64
C GLY A 156 -12.94 -4.41 -4.18
N ILE A 157 -13.05 -5.45 -3.33
CA ILE A 157 -13.31 -6.81 -3.81
C ILE A 157 -14.78 -6.89 -4.26
N PHE A 158 -15.02 -7.48 -5.43
CA PHE A 158 -16.35 -7.56 -6.02
C PHE A 158 -17.22 -8.62 -5.34
N ASN A 159 -18.54 -8.40 -5.40
CA ASN A 159 -19.56 -9.40 -5.05
C ASN A 159 -19.50 -9.93 -3.60
N ILE A 160 -19.00 -9.13 -2.65
CA ILE A 160 -19.12 -9.46 -1.22
C ILE A 160 -20.58 -9.26 -0.80
N THR A 161 -21.24 -10.34 -0.36
CA THR A 161 -22.61 -10.33 0.13
C THR A 161 -22.65 -10.09 1.65
N LYS A 162 -23.85 -9.84 2.19
CA LYS A 162 -24.07 -9.72 3.63
C LYS A 162 -23.74 -11.02 4.38
N GLU A 163 -24.01 -12.17 3.77
CA GLU A 163 -23.71 -13.49 4.35
C GLU A 163 -22.20 -13.69 4.47
N HIS A 164 -21.44 -13.29 3.45
CA HIS A 164 -19.97 -13.30 3.50
C HIS A 164 -19.46 -12.39 4.62
N LEU A 165 -20.00 -11.18 4.74
CA LEU A 165 -19.61 -10.25 5.80
C LEU A 165 -19.95 -10.78 7.20
N GLN A 166 -21.12 -11.39 7.38
CA GLN A 166 -21.50 -12.04 8.65
C GLN A 166 -20.55 -13.18 9.01
N THR A 167 -20.17 -14.00 8.03
CA THR A 167 -19.19 -15.08 8.21
C THR A 167 -17.83 -14.53 8.65
N LEU A 168 -17.33 -13.50 7.96
CA LEU A 168 -16.07 -12.83 8.32
C LEU A 168 -16.13 -12.23 9.73
N HIS A 169 -17.24 -11.58 10.10
CA HIS A 169 -17.42 -11.09 11.47
C HIS A 169 -17.42 -12.22 12.50
N SER A 170 -18.06 -13.35 12.23
CA SER A 170 -18.05 -14.52 13.13
C SER A 170 -16.62 -15.03 13.35
N LEU A 171 -15.82 -15.08 12.28
CA LEU A 171 -14.41 -15.47 12.35
C LEU A 171 -13.58 -14.46 13.16
N LEU A 172 -13.77 -13.15 12.94
CA LEU A 172 -13.01 -12.08 13.59
C LEU A 172 -13.42 -11.81 15.05
N LYS A 173 -14.67 -12.10 15.43
CA LYS A 173 -15.25 -11.86 16.78
C LYS A 173 -14.62 -12.70 17.90
N SER A 174 -13.64 -13.55 17.60
CA SER A 174 -12.81 -14.16 18.63
C SER A 174 -11.92 -13.14 19.38
N ASP A 175 -11.77 -11.92 18.87
CA ASP A 175 -11.03 -10.82 19.51
C ASP A 175 -11.73 -9.46 19.28
N ASP A 176 -12.09 -8.76 20.35
CA ASP A 176 -12.76 -7.43 20.33
C ASP A 176 -11.92 -6.32 19.66
N ARG A 177 -10.64 -6.59 19.37
CA ARG A 177 -9.73 -5.64 18.71
C ARG A 177 -9.66 -5.80 17.20
N SER A 178 -10.36 -6.79 16.63
CA SER A 178 -10.36 -7.06 15.20
C SER A 178 -11.19 -6.04 14.42
N SER A 179 -10.62 -5.48 13.35
CA SER A 179 -11.31 -4.49 12.50
C SER A 179 -11.39 -4.95 11.04
N ILE A 180 -12.53 -4.69 10.41
CA ILE A 180 -12.75 -4.81 8.97
C ILE A 180 -13.18 -3.45 8.41
N ASP A 181 -12.80 -3.13 7.17
CA ASP A 181 -13.02 -1.81 6.54
C ASP A 181 -14.34 -1.68 5.76
N VAL A 182 -15.13 -2.74 5.68
CA VAL A 182 -16.43 -2.76 5.00
C VAL A 182 -17.55 -3.09 5.96
N GLU A 183 -18.71 -2.51 5.72
CA GLU A 183 -19.93 -2.67 6.50
C GLU A 183 -21.16 -2.63 5.59
N ILE A 184 -22.33 -2.97 6.12
CA ILE A 184 -23.61 -2.77 5.42
C ILE A 184 -23.96 -1.29 5.47
N CYS A 185 -24.07 -0.65 4.30
CA CYS A 185 -24.42 0.75 4.20
C CYS A 185 -25.88 0.98 4.65
N PRO A 186 -26.16 1.87 5.62
CA PRO A 186 -27.52 2.11 6.11
C PRO A 186 -28.44 2.82 5.10
N LYS A 187 -27.91 3.26 3.94
CA LYS A 187 -28.67 4.00 2.92
C LYS A 187 -29.02 3.16 1.69
N CYS A 188 -28.16 2.24 1.29
CA CYS A 188 -28.36 1.38 0.13
C CYS A 188 -28.32 -0.11 0.44
N ASP A 189 -28.05 -0.50 1.69
CA ASP A 189 -28.08 -1.88 2.15
C ASP A 189 -27.04 -2.81 1.47
N GLU A 190 -26.04 -2.21 0.81
CA GLU A 190 -24.91 -2.89 0.17
C GLU A 190 -23.68 -2.94 1.07
N VAL A 191 -22.85 -3.98 0.92
CA VAL A 191 -21.56 -4.10 1.63
C VAL A 191 -20.52 -3.18 0.98
N ARG A 192 -20.14 -2.12 1.69
CA ARG A 192 -19.22 -1.08 1.20
C ARG A 192 -18.40 -0.50 2.35
N MET A 193 -17.36 0.28 2.05
CA MET A 193 -16.79 1.16 3.06
C MET A 193 -17.85 2.18 3.48
N VAL A 194 -18.10 2.29 4.78
CA VAL A 194 -19.08 3.20 5.36
C VAL A 194 -18.34 4.20 6.26
N TYR A 195 -18.70 5.47 6.13
CA TYR A 195 -18.04 6.55 6.85
C TYR A 195 -19.05 7.39 7.61
N ASP A 196 -18.71 7.76 8.84
CA ASP A 196 -19.39 8.82 9.56
C ASP A 196 -18.95 10.20 9.07
N CYS A 197 -19.83 11.19 9.21
CA CYS A 197 -19.42 12.58 9.00
C CYS A 197 -18.69 13.08 10.25
N PRO A 198 -17.44 13.57 10.11
CA PRO A 198 -16.69 14.09 11.25
C PRO A 198 -17.23 15.43 11.76
N LEU A 199 -18.03 16.16 10.96
CA LEU A 199 -18.57 17.47 11.33
C LEU A 199 -19.87 17.31 12.13
N GLU A 200 -19.80 17.65 13.42
CA GLU A 200 -20.97 17.62 14.32
C GLU A 200 -22.06 18.61 13.91
N THR A 201 -21.66 19.78 13.41
CA THR A 201 -22.54 20.87 12.97
C THR A 201 -23.07 20.68 11.55
N CYS A 202 -22.76 19.55 10.90
CA CYS A 202 -23.17 19.30 9.52
C CYS A 202 -24.69 19.42 9.37
N GLU A 203 -25.13 20.39 8.56
CA GLU A 203 -26.56 20.66 8.35
C GLU A 203 -27.31 19.44 7.80
N ARG A 204 -26.65 18.63 6.97
CA ARG A 204 -27.20 17.36 6.47
C ARG A 204 -27.50 16.35 7.59
N LYS A 205 -26.74 16.35 8.68
CA LYS A 205 -27.01 15.48 9.84
C LYS A 205 -28.32 15.90 10.52
N ARG A 206 -28.63 17.20 10.52
CA ARG A 206 -29.88 17.75 11.05
C ARG A 206 -31.07 17.48 10.13
N THR A 207 -30.91 17.61 8.82
CA THR A 207 -32.03 17.50 7.86
C THR A 207 -32.34 16.05 7.43
N LYS A 208 -31.35 15.17 7.27
CA LYS A 208 -31.53 13.77 6.84
C LYS A 208 -31.28 12.72 7.94
N GLY A 209 -31.16 13.14 9.20
CA GLY A 209 -31.03 12.27 10.38
C GLY A 209 -29.65 11.60 10.59
N SER A 210 -28.95 11.21 9.52
CA SER A 210 -27.58 10.68 9.61
C SER A 210 -26.77 10.88 8.33
N CYS A 211 -25.53 11.32 8.51
CA CYS A 211 -24.53 11.42 7.45
C CYS A 211 -23.62 10.18 7.38
N ARG A 212 -23.99 9.07 8.02
CA ARG A 212 -23.32 7.78 7.89
C ARG A 212 -23.72 7.11 6.56
N GLY A 213 -22.76 6.69 5.76
CA GLY A 213 -23.04 5.99 4.51
C GLY A 213 -21.78 5.71 3.69
N CYS A 214 -21.96 4.96 2.60
CA CYS A 214 -20.88 4.72 1.64
C CYS A 214 -20.63 5.94 0.75
N THR A 215 -19.51 5.91 0.01
CA THR A 215 -19.08 6.99 -0.90
C THR A 215 -20.09 7.34 -1.99
N PHE A 216 -20.98 6.41 -2.34
CA PHE A 216 -22.03 6.62 -3.34
C PHE A 216 -23.32 7.19 -2.75
N CYS A 217 -23.63 6.91 -1.49
CA CYS A 217 -24.85 7.40 -0.85
C CYS A 217 -24.65 8.73 -0.10
N VAL A 218 -23.41 9.03 0.28
CA VAL A 218 -23.02 10.29 0.92
C VAL A 218 -21.79 10.81 0.21
N LEU A 219 -22.00 11.69 -0.77
CA LEU A 219 -20.91 12.40 -1.43
C LEU A 219 -20.16 13.28 -0.41
N ARG A 220 -18.84 13.29 -0.54
CA ARG A 220 -17.93 14.05 0.33
C ARG A 220 -16.93 14.79 -0.54
N CYS A 221 -16.60 16.01 -0.15
CA CYS A 221 -15.55 16.78 -0.79
C CYS A 221 -14.20 16.06 -0.61
N GLU A 222 -13.44 15.86 -1.67
CA GLU A 222 -12.14 15.16 -1.58
C GLU A 222 -11.11 15.96 -0.75
N GLU A 223 -11.17 17.29 -0.80
CA GLU A 223 -10.24 18.17 -0.08
C GLU A 223 -10.52 18.25 1.42
N CYS A 224 -11.75 18.60 1.80
CA CYS A 224 -12.09 18.89 3.20
C CYS A 224 -12.97 17.83 3.86
N ARG A 225 -13.35 16.77 3.14
CA ARG A 225 -14.15 15.62 3.61
C ARG A 225 -15.57 15.96 4.08
N LYS A 226 -16.00 17.22 3.99
CA LYS A 226 -17.37 17.65 4.32
C LYS A 226 -18.39 17.00 3.37
N CYS A 227 -19.58 16.67 3.88
CA CYS A 227 -20.69 16.14 3.06
C CYS A 227 -21.13 17.17 2.02
N VAL A 228 -21.42 16.73 0.78
CA VAL A 228 -21.87 17.59 -0.33
C VAL A 228 -23.24 17.14 -0.86
N GLY A 229 -24.12 18.11 -1.15
CA GLY A 229 -25.39 18.01 -1.87
C GLY A 229 -25.40 17.03 -3.04
N PHE A 230 -26.52 16.38 -3.33
CA PHE A 230 -26.80 15.95 -4.72
C PHE A 230 -27.45 17.10 -5.50
N ASP A 231 -28.08 18.03 -4.79
CA ASP A 231 -28.77 19.21 -5.32
C ASP A 231 -27.92 20.48 -5.24
N ASP A 232 -26.74 20.42 -4.59
CA ASP A 232 -25.75 21.49 -4.68
C ASP A 232 -25.21 21.38 -6.12
N GLU A 233 -25.48 22.37 -6.98
CA GLU A 233 -25.03 22.38 -8.38
C GLU A 233 -23.63 21.80 -8.47
N GLU A 234 -23.50 20.62 -9.08
CA GLU A 234 -22.28 19.82 -9.04
C GLU A 234 -21.13 20.69 -9.50
N SER A 235 -20.29 21.09 -8.55
CA SER A 235 -19.05 21.80 -8.83
C SER A 235 -18.06 20.73 -9.30
N GLU A 236 -18.29 20.19 -10.49
CA GLU A 236 -17.49 19.12 -11.07
C GLU A 236 -16.02 19.57 -11.14
N ALA A 237 -15.15 18.83 -10.47
CA ALA A 237 -13.73 18.95 -10.71
C ALA A 237 -13.43 18.49 -12.14
N ALA A 238 -12.26 18.86 -12.68
CA ALA A 238 -11.80 18.27 -13.94
C ALA A 238 -11.21 16.86 -13.75
N CYS A 239 -11.10 16.40 -12.50
CA CYS A 239 -10.97 14.99 -12.14
C CYS A 239 -12.36 14.44 -11.75
N GLU A 240 -12.49 13.12 -11.66
CA GLU A 240 -13.76 12.45 -11.27
C GLU A 240 -14.13 12.63 -9.78
N ASP A 241 -13.40 13.48 -9.05
CA ASP A 241 -13.64 13.71 -7.63
C ASP A 241 -14.67 14.80 -7.37
N THR A 242 -15.45 14.61 -6.30
CA THR A 242 -16.42 15.60 -5.83
C THR A 242 -15.73 16.67 -4.99
N LEU A 243 -16.02 17.94 -5.29
CA LEU A 243 -15.61 19.09 -4.48
C LEU A 243 -16.84 19.83 -3.97
N CYS A 244 -16.72 20.41 -2.77
CA CYS A 244 -17.70 21.39 -2.33
C CYS A 244 -17.42 22.75 -2.97
N GLU A 245 -18.42 23.63 -2.99
CA GLU A 245 -18.33 24.97 -3.58
C GLU A 245 -17.14 25.78 -3.04
N GLU A 246 -16.96 25.82 -1.72
CA GLU A 246 -15.83 26.52 -1.09
C GLU A 246 -14.46 26.03 -1.62
N CYS A 247 -14.24 24.72 -1.67
CA CYS A 247 -12.97 24.19 -2.16
C CYS A 247 -12.84 24.40 -3.67
N TRP A 248 -13.93 24.28 -4.43
CA TRP A 248 -13.95 24.50 -5.86
C TRP A 248 -13.54 25.94 -6.22
N ILE A 249 -13.97 26.92 -5.43
CA ILE A 249 -13.61 28.34 -5.61
C ILE A 249 -12.12 28.58 -5.32
N GLN A 250 -11.58 27.95 -4.27
CA GLN A 250 -10.22 28.21 -3.79
C GLN A 250 -9.13 27.48 -4.59
N LEU A 251 -9.48 26.38 -5.27
CA LEU A 251 -8.52 25.60 -6.03
C LEU A 251 -8.15 26.26 -7.38
N PRO A 252 -6.89 26.13 -7.83
CA PRO A 252 -6.49 26.55 -9.18
C PRO A 252 -7.31 25.87 -10.27
N LYS A 253 -7.71 26.64 -11.30
CA LYS A 253 -8.61 26.18 -12.38
C LYS A 253 -7.92 26.02 -13.70
N CYS A 254 -8.31 25.00 -14.46
CA CYS A 254 -7.75 24.72 -15.76
C CYS A 254 -8.01 25.92 -16.68
N SER A 255 -6.98 26.38 -17.40
CA SER A 255 -7.08 27.55 -18.27
C SER A 255 -8.07 27.38 -19.43
N TYR A 256 -8.50 26.16 -19.74
CA TYR A 256 -9.42 25.86 -20.85
C TYR A 256 -10.85 25.56 -20.39
N CYS A 257 -11.04 24.65 -19.44
CA CYS A 257 -12.38 24.24 -18.99
C CYS A 257 -12.84 24.95 -17.72
N ASN A 258 -11.99 25.78 -17.11
CA ASN A 258 -12.26 26.52 -15.86
C ASN A 258 -12.68 25.62 -14.67
N LYS A 259 -12.33 24.33 -14.72
CA LYS A 259 -12.58 23.37 -13.64
C LYS A 259 -11.31 23.14 -12.82
N PRO A 260 -11.39 23.01 -11.49
CA PRO A 260 -10.25 22.75 -10.63
C PRO A 260 -9.82 21.28 -10.65
N TYR A 261 -8.59 21.00 -10.23
CA TYR A 261 -8.14 19.66 -9.84
C TYR A 261 -8.04 19.57 -8.33
N CYS A 262 -8.41 18.42 -7.77
CA CYS A 262 -8.10 18.14 -6.37
C CYS A 262 -6.57 18.00 -6.20
N ASN A 263 -6.08 18.31 -5.01
CA ASN A 263 -4.66 18.23 -4.66
C ASN A 263 -4.11 16.81 -4.81
N ARG A 264 -4.94 15.78 -4.56
CA ARG A 264 -4.56 14.38 -4.75
C ARG A 264 -4.16 14.09 -6.20
N HIS A 265 -4.82 14.72 -7.17
CA HIS A 265 -4.60 14.48 -8.60
C HIS A 265 -3.86 15.61 -9.31
N ALA A 266 -3.40 16.64 -8.58
CA ALA A 266 -2.67 17.78 -9.15
C ALA A 266 -1.43 17.38 -9.97
N TYR A 267 -0.80 16.23 -9.67
CA TYR A 267 0.35 15.72 -10.43
C TYR A 267 0.01 15.30 -11.87
N ARG A 268 -1.26 15.10 -12.22
CA ARG A 268 -1.72 14.74 -13.57
C ARG A 268 -1.91 15.96 -14.49
N GLN A 269 -1.58 17.15 -14.01
CA GLN A 269 -1.58 18.36 -14.82
C GLN A 269 -0.51 18.29 -15.91
N CYS A 270 -0.79 18.90 -17.07
CA CYS A 270 0.23 19.10 -18.09
C CYS A 270 0.81 20.49 -17.98
N VAL A 271 2.12 20.60 -18.21
CA VAL A 271 2.81 21.88 -18.34
C VAL A 271 3.07 22.10 -19.82
N LEU A 272 2.33 23.03 -20.44
CA LEU A 272 2.59 23.41 -21.83
C LEU A 272 3.80 24.34 -21.89
N PRO A 273 4.71 24.20 -22.88
CA PRO A 273 5.82 25.11 -23.06
C PRO A 273 5.31 26.55 -23.24
N GLY A 274 5.64 27.44 -22.30
CA GLY A 274 5.28 28.86 -22.35
C GLY A 274 3.93 29.24 -21.73
N SER A 275 3.19 28.32 -21.11
CA SER A 275 2.03 28.68 -20.29
C SER A 275 2.39 28.76 -18.81
N SER A 276 1.94 29.82 -18.12
CA SER A 276 2.06 29.98 -16.67
C SER A 276 0.85 29.39 -15.92
N GLY A 277 0.01 28.63 -16.62
CA GLY A 277 -1.33 28.21 -16.17
C GLY A 277 -1.47 26.70 -16.02
N PHE A 278 -2.36 26.29 -15.13
CA PHE A 278 -2.75 24.90 -14.95
C PHE A 278 -3.61 24.42 -16.14
N VAL A 279 -3.27 23.28 -16.73
CA VAL A 279 -4.08 22.61 -17.77
C VAL A 279 -4.36 21.18 -17.35
N CYS A 280 -5.63 20.78 -17.37
CA CYS A 280 -6.03 19.43 -17.00
C CYS A 280 -5.73 18.40 -18.10
N GLU A 281 -5.53 17.15 -17.69
CA GLU A 281 -5.28 15.99 -18.56
C GLU A 281 -6.30 15.87 -19.70
N ALA A 282 -7.59 16.04 -19.39
CA ALA A 282 -8.68 15.96 -20.37
C ALA A 282 -8.68 17.10 -21.41
N CYS A 283 -8.12 18.26 -21.09
CA CYS A 283 -7.92 19.33 -22.06
C CYS A 283 -6.62 19.13 -22.84
N CYS A 284 -5.56 18.59 -22.21
CA CYS A 284 -4.30 18.30 -22.90
C CYS A 284 -4.47 17.29 -24.02
N SER A 285 -5.25 16.22 -23.79
CA SER A 285 -5.50 15.18 -24.78
C SER A 285 -6.27 15.67 -26.02
N LYS A 286 -6.77 16.90 -26.00
CA LYS A 286 -7.45 17.56 -27.14
C LYS A 286 -6.56 18.58 -27.86
N ILE A 287 -5.34 18.81 -27.37
CA ILE A 287 -4.39 19.78 -27.94
C ILE A 287 -3.43 19.11 -28.94
N ASP A 288 -3.36 17.78 -28.95
CA ASP A 288 -2.63 16.97 -29.96
C ASP A 288 -3.43 16.77 -31.25
#